data_AF-A0A0Q6G1R9-F1
#
_entry.id   AF-A0A0Q6G1R9-F1
#
_cell.length_a   1.000
_cell.length_b   1.000
_cell.length_c   1.000
_cell.angle_alpha   90.00
_cell.angle_beta   90.00
_cell.angle_gamma   90.00
#
_symmetry.space_group_name_H-M   'P 1'
#
loop_
_entity.id
_entity.type
_entity.pdbx_description
1 polymer ?
#
loop_
_entity_poly.entity_id
_entity_poly.type
_entity_poly.pdbx_seq_one_letter_code
_entity_poly.pdbx_strand_id
1 'polypeptide(L)'
;MSIDRDIIGPVTTAKTSRSVSLWARLRRDRLAVAGLVTIVFFLLVAIFAPLLSSLSGNDPYTYHLDALDASGAPAGFGGGISAEHWFGVEPLTGRDLFSIVVHGSRTSLVVGLGATVVAMLLGTVVGLVAGYFGGWVDTLASRVIDVMFGFPSLIFMIALGAIVPVSFPRVLLLVLIIGFFGWASIARVVRGQVLSLRKQGYVRASTALGARHSHILFKQILPNLSATIVVFSTITIPATIGSEAALSFLGVGVAPPTPSWGRSIGDAVTWFSVTPMYLVFPGAALFFITLAFNVFGDGLRDALDPRSRGVRS
;
A
#
# COMPACT_ATOMS: atom_id res chain seq x y z
N MET A 1 21.45 -42.62 43.53
CA MET A 1 20.00 -42.76 43.75
C MET A 1 19.62 -41.61 44.67
N SER A 2 18.96 -40.52 44.29
CA SER A 2 18.09 -40.16 43.15
C SER A 2 18.40 -38.69 42.80
N ILE A 3 18.51 -38.33 41.52
CA ILE A 3 18.64 -36.94 41.07
C ILE A 3 17.23 -36.40 40.85
N ASP A 4 16.86 -35.34 41.57
CA ASP A 4 15.59 -34.63 41.43
C ASP A 4 15.34 -34.21 39.97
N ARG A 5 14.20 -34.66 39.43
CA ARG A 5 13.78 -34.45 38.03
C ARG A 5 12.74 -33.34 37.84
N ASP A 6 12.58 -32.43 38.81
CA ASP A 6 11.44 -31.49 38.84
C ASP A 6 11.77 -30.02 38.49
N ILE A 7 12.75 -29.74 37.61
CA ILE A 7 13.08 -28.35 37.20
C ILE A 7 12.80 -28.08 35.71
N ILE A 8 11.89 -28.82 35.07
CA ILE A 8 11.48 -28.49 33.69
C ILE A 8 9.95 -28.45 33.60
N GLY A 9 9.37 -27.33 34.04
CA GLY A 9 8.00 -26.98 33.69
C GLY A 9 7.85 -26.81 32.17
N PRO A 10 6.67 -27.07 31.60
CA PRO A 10 6.47 -27.02 30.16
C PRO A 10 6.67 -25.59 29.65
N VAL A 11 7.58 -25.40 28.70
CA VAL A 11 7.70 -24.16 27.92
C VAL A 11 6.46 -24.05 27.06
N THR A 12 5.39 -23.49 27.61
CA THR A 12 4.17 -23.19 26.87
C THR A 12 4.52 -22.25 25.73
N THR A 13 4.25 -22.71 24.51
CA THR A 13 4.45 -22.00 23.25
C THR A 13 3.77 -20.63 23.25
N ALA A 14 4.53 -19.57 23.51
CA ALA A 14 4.08 -18.17 23.62
C ALA A 14 3.60 -17.53 22.30
N LYS A 15 3.20 -18.32 21.29
CA LYS A 15 2.83 -17.82 19.95
C LYS A 15 1.35 -17.45 19.85
N THR A 16 0.46 -18.18 20.52
CA THR A 16 -1.00 -17.93 20.52
C THR A 16 -1.40 -16.73 21.38
N SER A 17 -0.60 -16.33 22.36
CA SER A 17 -0.89 -15.17 23.24
C SER A 17 -0.71 -13.82 22.55
N ARG A 18 0.28 -13.68 21.65
CA ARG A 18 0.67 -12.38 21.08
C ARG A 18 -0.35 -11.85 20.06
N SER A 19 -0.87 -12.70 19.17
CA SER A 19 -1.87 -12.30 18.15
C SER A 19 -3.25 -12.01 18.75
N VAL A 20 -3.71 -12.84 19.69
CA VAL A 20 -4.97 -12.62 20.42
C VAL A 20 -4.92 -11.33 21.23
N SER A 21 -3.75 -11.01 21.83
CA SER A 21 -3.55 -9.74 22.53
C SER A 21 -3.54 -8.52 21.61
N LEU A 22 -3.06 -8.66 20.36
CA LEU A 22 -3.02 -7.58 19.38
C LEU A 22 -4.42 -7.23 18.88
N TRP A 23 -5.20 -8.23 18.50
CA TRP A 23 -6.58 -8.03 18.05
C TRP A 23 -7.46 -7.43 19.16
N ALA A 24 -7.29 -7.90 20.39
CA ALA A 24 -8.02 -7.37 21.53
C ALA A 24 -7.72 -5.88 21.83
N ARG A 25 -6.53 -5.39 21.46
CA ARG A 25 -6.14 -3.98 21.55
C ARG A 25 -6.68 -3.18 20.38
N LEU A 26 -6.48 -3.66 19.16
CA LEU A 26 -6.98 -3.02 17.94
C LEU A 26 -8.48 -2.79 17.98
N ARG A 27 -9.27 -3.79 18.40
CA ARG A 27 -10.74 -3.66 18.47
C ARG A 27 -11.24 -2.59 19.46
N ARG A 28 -10.39 -2.15 20.40
CA ARG A 28 -10.74 -1.09 21.36
C ARG A 28 -10.54 0.30 20.75
N ASP A 29 -9.71 0.41 19.73
CA ASP A 29 -9.52 1.64 18.96
C ASP A 29 -10.56 1.72 17.85
N ARG A 30 -11.59 2.56 18.08
CA ARG A 30 -12.70 2.74 17.12
C ARG A 30 -12.22 3.29 15.79
N LEU A 31 -11.17 4.12 15.78
CA LEU A 31 -10.63 4.70 14.56
C LEU A 31 -9.89 3.63 13.76
N ALA A 32 -9.06 2.82 14.42
CA ALA A 32 -8.37 1.71 13.77
C ALA A 32 -9.35 0.69 13.17
N VAL A 33 -10.44 0.36 13.88
CA VAL A 33 -11.50 -0.53 13.37
C VAL A 33 -12.23 0.10 12.19
N ALA A 34 -12.57 1.38 12.25
CA ALA A 34 -13.21 2.08 11.13
C ALA A 34 -12.31 2.08 9.89
N GLY A 35 -11.00 2.34 10.06
CA GLY A 35 -10.02 2.24 8.98
C GLY A 35 -9.97 0.83 8.38
N LEU A 36 -9.91 -0.21 9.23
CA LEU A 36 -9.90 -1.60 8.76
C LEU A 36 -11.18 -1.96 7.99
N VAL A 37 -12.35 -1.57 8.47
CA VAL A 37 -13.63 -1.81 7.79
C VAL A 37 -13.65 -1.14 6.42
N THR A 38 -13.20 0.11 6.33
CA THR A 38 -13.11 0.85 5.07
C THR A 38 -12.12 0.19 4.10
N ILE A 39 -10.94 -0.25 4.56
CA ILE A 39 -9.98 -1.00 3.74
C ILE A 39 -10.63 -2.27 3.20
N VAL A 40 -11.26 -3.06 4.06
CA VAL A 40 -11.93 -4.31 3.66
C VAL A 40 -13.04 -4.02 2.66
N PHE A 41 -13.85 -2.97 2.87
CA PHE A 41 -14.86 -2.54 1.91
C PHE A 41 -14.27 -2.25 0.53
N PHE A 42 -13.22 -1.44 0.42
CA PHE A 42 -12.59 -1.13 -0.88
C PHE A 42 -11.91 -2.35 -1.51
N LEU A 43 -11.34 -3.25 -0.71
CA LEU A 43 -10.81 -4.52 -1.23
C LEU A 43 -11.92 -5.40 -1.81
N LEU A 44 -13.08 -5.46 -1.16
CA LEU A 44 -14.25 -6.17 -1.69
C LEU A 44 -14.77 -5.51 -2.96
N VAL A 45 -14.85 -4.18 -3.02
CA VAL A 45 -15.21 -3.44 -4.23
C VAL A 45 -14.25 -3.76 -5.38
N ALA A 46 -12.94 -3.79 -5.12
CA ALA A 46 -11.92 -4.11 -6.12
C ALA A 46 -11.99 -5.56 -6.61
N ILE A 47 -12.21 -6.52 -5.70
CA ILE A 47 -12.32 -7.95 -6.05
C ILE A 47 -13.59 -8.22 -6.84
N PHE A 48 -14.71 -7.65 -6.39
CA PHE A 48 -16.03 -7.84 -7.00
C PHE A 48 -16.35 -6.77 -8.06
N ALA A 49 -15.35 -6.03 -8.55
CA ALA A 49 -15.57 -4.96 -9.53
C ALA A 49 -16.36 -5.40 -10.78
N PRO A 50 -16.04 -6.55 -11.43
CA PRO A 50 -16.83 -7.03 -12.57
C PRO A 50 -18.27 -7.37 -12.19
N LEU A 51 -18.49 -7.93 -10.99
CA LEU A 51 -19.83 -8.26 -10.51
C LEU A 51 -20.63 -6.99 -10.22
N LEU A 52 -20.03 -6.00 -9.55
CA LEU A 52 -20.67 -4.72 -9.25
C LEU A 52 -21.06 -3.95 -10.52
N SER A 53 -20.20 -3.91 -11.53
CA SER A 53 -20.54 -3.31 -12.83
C SER A 53 -21.65 -4.10 -13.56
N SER A 54 -21.63 -5.44 -13.50
CA SER A 54 -22.72 -6.23 -14.06
C SER A 54 -24.06 -6.00 -13.37
N LEU A 55 -24.05 -5.68 -12.06
CA LEU A 55 -25.26 -5.34 -11.30
C LEU A 55 -25.83 -3.97 -11.70
N SER A 56 -24.99 -3.00 -12.07
CA SER A 56 -25.45 -1.74 -12.64
C SER A 56 -25.86 -1.86 -14.11
N GLY A 57 -25.60 -3.01 -14.76
CA GLY A 57 -25.91 -3.24 -16.16
C GLY A 57 -24.96 -2.58 -17.16
N ASN A 58 -23.83 -2.03 -16.68
CA ASN A 58 -22.87 -1.27 -17.47
C ASN A 58 -21.46 -1.84 -17.36
N ASP A 59 -20.55 -1.33 -18.18
CA ASP A 59 -19.12 -1.62 -18.11
C ASP A 59 -18.30 -0.32 -18.32
N PRO A 60 -17.01 -0.28 -17.90
CA PRO A 60 -16.23 0.96 -17.97
C PRO A 60 -15.66 1.26 -19.36
N TYR A 61 -16.02 0.48 -20.38
CA TYR A 61 -15.49 0.55 -21.75
C TYR A 61 -16.53 0.92 -22.79
N THR A 62 -17.83 0.69 -22.54
CA THR A 62 -18.93 1.03 -23.45
C THR A 62 -19.25 2.53 -23.41
N TYR A 63 -19.49 3.11 -24.59
CA TYR A 63 -19.73 4.53 -24.79
C TYR A 63 -21.24 4.78 -24.95
N HIS A 64 -21.85 5.54 -24.05
CA HIS A 64 -23.27 5.91 -24.08
C HIS A 64 -23.43 7.35 -24.56
N LEU A 65 -23.34 7.57 -25.88
CA LEU A 65 -23.38 8.91 -26.47
C LEU A 65 -24.76 9.59 -26.36
N ASP A 66 -25.80 8.80 -26.17
CA ASP A 66 -27.18 9.23 -25.89
C ASP A 66 -27.35 9.83 -24.49
N ALA A 67 -26.43 9.51 -23.56
CA ALA A 67 -26.38 10.11 -22.23
C ALA A 67 -25.69 11.49 -22.21
N LEU A 68 -25.24 12.00 -23.37
CA LEU A 68 -24.56 13.29 -23.52
C LEU A 68 -25.45 14.32 -24.23
N ASP A 69 -25.24 15.60 -23.93
CA ASP A 69 -25.82 16.71 -24.66
C ASP A 69 -25.01 17.09 -25.91
N ALA A 70 -25.48 18.09 -26.67
CA ALA A 70 -24.82 18.54 -27.90
C ALA A 70 -23.40 19.12 -27.68
N SER A 71 -23.04 19.48 -26.44
CA SER A 71 -21.70 19.96 -26.08
C SER A 71 -20.75 18.83 -25.66
N GLY A 72 -21.26 17.59 -25.57
CA GLY A 72 -20.54 16.43 -25.04
C GLY A 72 -20.50 16.40 -23.51
N ALA A 73 -21.26 17.26 -22.83
CA ALA A 73 -21.44 17.19 -21.39
C ALA A 73 -22.50 16.15 -21.03
N PRO A 74 -22.42 15.48 -19.86
CA PRO A 74 -23.46 14.56 -19.42
C PRO A 74 -24.82 15.24 -19.32
N ALA A 75 -25.83 14.68 -19.97
CA ALA A 75 -27.20 15.17 -19.91
C ALA A 75 -27.87 14.76 -18.60
N GLY A 76 -28.64 15.67 -17.99
CA GLY A 76 -29.43 15.38 -16.80
C GLY A 76 -28.76 15.75 -15.48
N PHE A 77 -29.40 15.36 -14.37
CA PHE A 77 -29.02 15.80 -13.03
C PHE A 77 -27.64 15.27 -12.61
N GLY A 78 -26.81 16.15 -12.02
CA GLY A 78 -25.58 15.74 -11.34
C GLY A 78 -24.53 15.06 -12.22
N GLY A 79 -24.58 15.26 -13.55
CA GLY A 79 -23.67 14.60 -14.49
C GLY A 79 -24.21 13.30 -15.09
N GLY A 80 -25.53 13.21 -15.27
CA GLY A 80 -26.18 12.02 -15.81
C GLY A 80 -26.56 10.96 -14.76
N ILE A 81 -26.60 11.34 -13.48
CA ILE A 81 -26.98 10.43 -12.40
C ILE A 81 -28.43 9.97 -12.62
N SER A 82 -28.61 8.66 -12.76
CA SER A 82 -29.91 8.04 -13.03
C SER A 82 -29.95 6.58 -12.55
N ALA A 83 -31.10 5.92 -12.72
CA ALA A 83 -31.24 4.50 -12.43
C ALA A 83 -30.37 3.62 -13.34
N GLU A 84 -30.05 4.12 -14.54
CA GLU A 84 -29.17 3.46 -15.51
C GLU A 84 -27.70 3.77 -15.22
N HIS A 85 -27.37 5.01 -14.85
CA HIS A 85 -26.01 5.44 -14.53
C HIS A 85 -25.91 5.95 -13.10
N TRP A 86 -25.57 5.07 -12.15
CA TRP A 86 -25.69 5.35 -10.71
C TRP A 86 -24.84 6.54 -10.25
N PHE A 87 -23.65 6.72 -10.82
CA PHE A 87 -22.77 7.86 -10.55
C PHE A 87 -22.75 8.88 -11.69
N GLY A 88 -23.60 8.69 -12.71
CA GLY A 88 -23.55 9.45 -13.96
C GLY A 88 -22.52 8.90 -14.95
N VAL A 89 -22.18 9.72 -15.95
CA VAL A 89 -21.31 9.32 -17.06
C VAL A 89 -20.12 10.27 -17.23
N GLU A 90 -19.05 9.75 -17.82
CA GLU A 90 -17.86 10.53 -18.18
C GLU A 90 -18.20 11.50 -19.35
N PRO A 91 -17.82 12.79 -19.26
CA PRO A 91 -17.95 13.73 -20.37
C PRO A 91 -17.21 13.26 -21.62
N LEU A 92 -17.69 13.65 -22.81
CA LEU A 92 -17.20 13.28 -24.15
C LEU A 92 -17.36 11.81 -24.55
N THR A 93 -17.23 10.86 -23.62
CA THR A 93 -17.25 9.43 -23.93
C THR A 93 -18.57 8.76 -23.54
N GLY A 94 -19.29 9.31 -22.57
CA GLY A 94 -20.52 8.72 -22.04
C GLY A 94 -20.27 7.42 -21.27
N ARG A 95 -19.03 7.11 -20.89
CA ARG A 95 -18.73 5.87 -20.16
C ARG A 95 -19.28 5.92 -18.74
N ASP A 96 -19.79 4.79 -18.24
CA ASP A 96 -20.42 4.71 -16.92
C ASP A 96 -19.42 5.02 -15.78
N LEU A 97 -19.66 6.10 -15.04
CA LEU A 97 -18.72 6.59 -14.02
C LEU A 97 -18.65 5.65 -12.81
N PHE A 98 -19.75 4.97 -12.47
CA PHE A 98 -19.76 4.00 -11.37
C PHE A 98 -18.80 2.83 -11.69
N SER A 99 -18.92 2.26 -12.88
CA SER A 99 -18.07 1.19 -13.37
C SER A 99 -16.61 1.62 -13.45
N ILE A 100 -16.34 2.85 -13.91
CA ILE A 100 -14.99 3.43 -13.91
C ILE A 100 -14.42 3.53 -12.49
N VAL A 101 -15.18 4.04 -11.52
CA VAL A 101 -14.70 4.21 -10.13
C VAL A 101 -14.44 2.85 -9.46
N VAL A 102 -15.35 1.89 -9.66
CA VAL A 102 -15.24 0.53 -9.11
C VAL A 102 -14.07 -0.23 -9.74
N HIS A 103 -13.90 -0.21 -11.06
CA HIS A 103 -12.73 -0.81 -11.70
C HIS A 103 -11.44 -0.05 -11.39
N GLY A 104 -11.52 1.28 -11.23
CA GLY A 104 -10.42 2.11 -10.80
C GLY A 104 -9.87 1.71 -9.43
N SER A 105 -10.75 1.27 -8.51
CA SER A 105 -10.34 0.72 -7.21
C SER A 105 -9.42 -0.47 -7.36
N ARG A 106 -9.72 -1.38 -8.30
CA ARG A 106 -8.91 -2.56 -8.57
C ARG A 106 -7.54 -2.17 -9.09
N THR A 107 -7.47 -1.29 -10.08
CA THR A 107 -6.19 -0.85 -10.67
C THR A 107 -5.33 -0.13 -9.63
N SER A 108 -5.86 0.89 -8.96
CA SER A 108 -5.12 1.70 -7.99
C SER A 108 -4.67 0.89 -6.77
N LEU A 109 -5.49 -0.04 -6.27
CA LEU A 109 -5.09 -0.92 -5.16
C LEU A 109 -4.05 -1.96 -5.59
N VAL A 110 -4.16 -2.56 -6.77
CA VAL A 110 -3.14 -3.50 -7.27
C VAL A 110 -1.78 -2.80 -7.40
N VAL A 111 -1.75 -1.59 -7.97
CA VAL A 111 -0.51 -0.84 -8.11
C VAL A 111 0.06 -0.44 -6.74
N GLY A 112 -0.75 0.15 -5.86
CA GLY A 112 -0.29 0.59 -4.54
C GLY A 112 0.20 -0.56 -3.65
N LEU A 113 -0.58 -1.63 -3.54
CA LEU A 113 -0.20 -2.81 -2.76
C LEU A 113 1.01 -3.52 -3.38
N GLY A 114 1.04 -3.69 -4.71
CA GLY A 114 2.16 -4.29 -5.42
C GLY A 114 3.46 -3.50 -5.25
N ALA A 115 3.40 -2.18 -5.44
CA ALA A 115 4.55 -1.29 -5.25
C ALA A 115 5.06 -1.33 -3.80
N THR A 116 4.14 -1.37 -2.83
CA THR A 116 4.52 -1.54 -1.41
C THR A 116 5.24 -2.85 -1.18
N VAL A 117 4.74 -3.98 -1.73
CA VAL A 117 5.41 -5.27 -1.60
C VAL A 117 6.83 -5.21 -2.18
N VAL A 118 7.01 -4.64 -3.38
CA VAL A 118 8.34 -4.48 -4.00
C VAL A 118 9.25 -3.61 -3.12
N ALA A 119 8.78 -2.45 -2.66
CA ALA A 119 9.54 -1.55 -1.81
C ALA A 119 9.93 -2.21 -0.47
N MET A 120 9.00 -2.93 0.16
CA MET A 120 9.23 -3.64 1.41
C MET A 120 10.21 -4.79 1.24
N LEU A 121 10.14 -5.55 0.15
CA LEU A 121 11.09 -6.62 -0.15
C LEU A 121 12.50 -6.07 -0.36
N LEU A 122 12.66 -5.11 -1.27
CA LEU A 122 13.95 -4.49 -1.54
C LEU A 122 14.51 -3.82 -0.28
N GLY A 123 13.68 -3.04 0.42
CA GLY A 123 14.07 -2.31 1.61
C GLY A 123 14.49 -3.24 2.75
N THR A 124 13.70 -4.28 3.00
CA THR A 124 14.00 -5.26 4.05
C THR A 124 15.27 -6.03 3.72
N VAL A 125 15.46 -6.49 2.48
CA VAL A 125 16.66 -7.23 2.08
C VAL A 125 17.91 -6.35 2.22
N VAL A 126 17.90 -5.14 1.65
CA VAL A 126 19.06 -4.24 1.71
C VAL A 126 19.34 -3.83 3.16
N GLY A 127 18.32 -3.45 3.93
CA GLY A 127 18.48 -3.05 5.33
C GLY A 127 19.00 -4.20 6.21
N LEU A 128 18.50 -5.42 5.99
CA LEU A 128 18.92 -6.62 6.72
C LEU A 128 20.39 -6.95 6.44
N VAL A 129 20.80 -6.94 5.16
CA VAL A 129 22.18 -7.20 4.75
C VAL A 129 23.12 -6.12 5.30
N ALA A 130 22.78 -4.84 5.11
CA ALA A 130 23.60 -3.72 5.58
C ALA A 130 23.79 -3.74 7.10
N GLY A 131 22.69 -3.87 7.86
CA GLY A 131 22.74 -3.86 9.33
C GLY A 131 23.40 -5.11 9.91
N TYR A 132 23.28 -6.27 9.25
CA TYR A 132 23.84 -7.52 9.77
C TYR A 132 25.36 -7.58 9.55
N PHE A 133 25.83 -7.39 8.32
CA PHE A 133 27.25 -7.54 7.98
C PHE A 133 28.07 -6.34 8.48
N GLY A 134 27.53 -5.11 8.44
CA GLY A 134 28.28 -3.93 8.86
C GLY A 134 29.44 -3.59 7.91
N GLY A 135 30.36 -2.75 8.40
CA GLY A 135 31.61 -2.44 7.68
C GLY A 135 31.37 -1.83 6.29
N TRP A 136 32.10 -2.30 5.28
CA TRP A 136 32.01 -1.77 3.92
C TRP A 136 30.65 -2.01 3.25
N VAL A 137 29.97 -3.13 3.56
CA VAL A 137 28.63 -3.44 3.03
C VAL A 137 27.63 -2.39 3.50
N ASP A 138 27.72 -2.05 4.79
CA ASP A 138 26.90 -1.02 5.39
C ASP A 138 27.21 0.37 4.84
N THR A 139 28.50 0.69 4.65
CA THR A 139 28.92 1.93 3.99
C THR A 139 28.34 2.04 2.58
N LEU A 140 28.50 1.00 1.74
CA LEU A 140 27.99 1.00 0.38
C LEU A 140 26.45 1.14 0.35
N ALA A 141 25.74 0.35 1.14
CA ALA A 141 24.29 0.44 1.25
C ALA A 141 23.83 1.83 1.70
N SER A 142 24.54 2.45 2.67
CA SER A 142 24.26 3.82 3.10
C SER A 142 24.42 4.81 1.95
N ARG A 143 25.49 4.70 1.16
CA ARG A 143 25.72 5.59 0.01
C ARG A 143 24.63 5.45 -1.03
N VAL A 144 24.20 4.22 -1.35
CA VAL A 144 23.09 3.99 -2.28
C VAL A 144 21.79 4.61 -1.74
N ILE A 145 21.48 4.41 -0.46
CA ILE A 145 20.31 5.01 0.20
C ILE A 145 20.37 6.55 0.11
N ASP A 146 21.53 7.15 0.39
CA ASP A 146 21.69 8.61 0.35
C ASP A 146 21.55 9.16 -1.09
N VAL A 147 22.07 8.44 -2.08
CA VAL A 147 21.84 8.76 -3.50
C VAL A 147 20.35 8.71 -3.84
N MET A 148 19.62 7.68 -3.40
CA MET A 148 18.18 7.57 -3.64
C MET A 148 17.39 8.73 -3.03
N PHE A 149 17.79 9.27 -1.87
CA PHE A 149 17.14 10.43 -1.27
C PHE A 149 17.45 11.76 -1.96
N GLY A 150 18.64 11.91 -2.54
CA GLY A 150 18.98 13.07 -3.36
C GLY A 150 18.42 12.99 -4.78
N PHE A 151 17.90 11.84 -5.18
CA PHE A 151 17.47 11.58 -6.55
C PHE A 151 16.05 12.11 -6.82
N PRO A 152 15.80 12.87 -7.91
CA PRO A 152 14.48 13.38 -8.25
C PRO A 152 13.59 12.26 -8.84
N SER A 153 13.09 11.39 -7.96
CA SER A 153 12.37 10.17 -8.33
C SER A 153 11.16 10.43 -9.22
N LEU A 154 10.37 11.46 -8.92
CA LEU A 154 9.16 11.81 -9.67
C LEU A 154 9.47 12.10 -11.16
N ILE A 155 10.52 12.87 -11.45
CA ILE A 155 10.91 13.20 -12.83
C ILE A 155 11.30 11.92 -13.58
N PHE A 156 12.04 11.02 -12.92
CA PHE A 156 12.42 9.74 -13.52
C PHE A 156 11.22 8.80 -13.72
N MET A 157 10.28 8.76 -12.77
CA MET A 157 9.05 7.98 -12.94
C MET A 157 8.25 8.47 -14.15
N ILE A 158 8.13 9.80 -14.33
CA ILE A 158 7.48 10.39 -15.50
C ILE A 158 8.22 10.01 -16.79
N ALA A 159 9.55 10.17 -16.81
CA ALA A 159 10.37 9.84 -17.98
C ALA A 159 10.25 8.35 -18.37
N LEU A 160 10.29 7.45 -17.38
CA LEU A 160 10.09 6.01 -17.62
C LEU A 160 8.67 5.71 -18.11
N GLY A 161 7.65 6.36 -17.56
CA GLY A 161 6.27 6.25 -18.03
C GLY A 161 6.13 6.64 -19.51
N ALA A 162 6.81 7.71 -19.94
CA ALA A 162 6.76 8.20 -21.30
C ALA A 162 7.58 7.36 -22.31
N ILE A 163 8.77 6.89 -21.93
CA ILE A 163 9.70 6.20 -22.84
C ILE A 163 9.37 4.70 -22.99
N VAL A 164 8.87 4.06 -21.94
CA VAL A 164 8.55 2.63 -21.99
C VAL A 164 7.41 2.38 -23.00
N PRO A 165 7.57 1.41 -23.93
CA PRO A 165 6.56 1.12 -24.94
C PRO A 165 5.18 0.82 -24.37
N VAL A 166 4.13 1.21 -25.09
CA VAL A 166 2.73 0.97 -24.71
C VAL A 166 2.39 -0.52 -24.61
N SER A 167 3.16 -1.39 -25.30
CA SER A 167 3.02 -2.84 -25.20
C SER A 167 3.42 -3.42 -23.84
N PHE A 168 4.21 -2.68 -23.04
CA PHE A 168 4.56 -3.13 -21.70
C PHE A 168 3.37 -2.93 -20.75
N PRO A 169 3.02 -3.91 -19.89
CA PRO A 169 1.88 -3.79 -18.98
C PRO A 169 2.04 -2.58 -18.03
N ARG A 170 1.23 -1.53 -18.25
CA ARG A 170 1.36 -0.24 -17.53
C ARG A 170 1.23 -0.40 -16.01
N VAL A 171 0.33 -1.26 -15.55
CA VAL A 171 0.17 -1.59 -14.11
C VAL A 171 1.46 -2.17 -13.53
N LEU A 172 2.12 -3.10 -14.23
CA LEU A 172 3.37 -3.69 -13.80
C LEU A 172 4.50 -2.65 -13.79
N LEU A 173 4.56 -1.78 -14.80
CA LEU A 173 5.55 -0.71 -14.86
C LEU A 173 5.44 0.18 -13.61
N LEU A 174 4.23 0.62 -13.27
CA LEU A 174 3.98 1.46 -12.10
C LEU A 174 4.36 0.76 -10.80
N VAL A 175 4.00 -0.52 -10.64
CA VAL A 175 4.41 -1.33 -9.49
C VAL A 175 5.94 -1.34 -9.34
N LEU A 176 6.67 -1.57 -10.43
CA LEU A 176 8.12 -1.68 -10.41
C LEU A 176 8.79 -0.33 -10.13
N ILE A 177 8.40 0.75 -10.81
CA ILE A 177 9.05 2.06 -10.63
C ILE A 177 8.73 2.67 -9.26
N ILE A 178 7.47 2.62 -8.81
CA ILE A 178 7.07 3.16 -7.50
C ILE A 178 7.74 2.35 -6.40
N GLY A 179 7.75 1.01 -6.53
CA GLY A 179 8.42 0.12 -5.58
C GLY A 179 9.94 0.35 -5.52
N PHE A 180 10.59 0.51 -6.68
CA PHE A 180 12.02 0.75 -6.79
C PHE A 180 12.47 2.10 -6.21
N PHE A 181 11.64 3.14 -6.25
CA PHE A 181 11.99 4.41 -5.60
C PHE A 181 11.53 4.48 -4.14
N GLY A 182 10.66 3.57 -3.69
CA GLY A 182 10.15 3.53 -2.31
C GLY A 182 11.01 2.80 -1.28
N TRP A 183 11.98 1.98 -1.70
CA TRP A 183 12.67 1.06 -0.78
C TRP A 183 13.67 1.72 0.18
N ALA A 184 14.25 2.88 -0.18
CA ALA A 184 15.37 3.46 0.54
C ALA A 184 15.03 3.84 2.00
N SER A 185 13.85 4.42 2.22
CA SER A 185 13.31 4.72 3.56
C SER A 185 13.16 3.47 4.42
N ILE A 186 12.64 2.40 3.83
CA ILE A 186 12.44 1.13 4.51
C ILE A 186 13.79 0.50 4.86
N ALA A 187 14.75 0.48 3.92
CA ALA A 187 16.09 -0.04 4.17
C ALA A 187 16.80 0.69 5.30
N ARG A 188 16.72 2.02 5.34
CA ARG A 188 17.34 2.82 6.41
C ARG A 188 16.81 2.44 7.78
N VAL A 189 15.49 2.27 7.91
CA VAL A 189 14.86 1.90 9.19
C VAL A 189 15.19 0.47 9.58
N VAL A 190 15.03 -0.49 8.65
CA VAL A 190 15.33 -1.90 8.89
C VAL A 190 16.79 -2.08 9.30
N ARG A 191 17.72 -1.42 8.61
CA ARG A 191 19.14 -1.39 8.97
C ARG A 191 19.36 -0.96 10.42
N GLY A 192 18.78 0.17 10.83
CA GLY A 192 18.91 0.69 12.19
C GLY A 192 18.44 -0.31 13.25
N GLN A 193 17.32 -1.00 12.99
CA GLN A 193 16.83 -2.04 13.87
C GLN A 193 17.71 -3.28 13.91
N VAL A 194 18.22 -3.71 12.75
CA VAL A 194 19.11 -4.87 12.65
C VAL A 194 20.40 -4.64 13.41
N LEU A 195 20.97 -3.42 13.35
CA LEU A 195 22.15 -3.04 14.14
C LEU A 195 21.90 -3.18 15.66
N SER A 196 20.69 -2.87 16.12
CA SER A 196 20.29 -3.05 17.52
C SER A 196 20.09 -4.54 17.86
N LEU A 197 19.34 -5.28 17.03
CA LEU A 197 19.06 -6.70 17.23
C LEU A 197 20.32 -7.56 17.21
N ARG A 198 21.29 -7.25 16.35
CA ARG A 198 22.58 -7.97 16.28
C ARG A 198 23.35 -7.93 17.61
N LYS A 199 23.16 -6.89 18.42
CA LYS A 199 23.83 -6.73 19.72
C LYS A 199 23.14 -7.49 20.86
N GLN A 200 21.94 -8.04 20.63
CA GLN A 200 21.15 -8.74 21.65
C GLN A 200 21.82 -10.06 22.07
N GLY A 201 21.62 -10.43 23.34
CA GLY A 201 22.24 -11.62 23.95
C GLY A 201 21.94 -12.92 23.20
N TYR A 202 20.70 -13.12 22.75
CA TYR A 202 20.29 -14.32 22.01
C TYR A 202 20.97 -14.45 20.63
N VAL A 203 21.23 -13.33 19.94
CA VAL A 203 21.95 -13.34 18.66
C VAL A 203 23.43 -13.64 18.88
N ARG A 204 24.04 -13.02 19.90
CA ARG A 204 25.45 -13.30 20.29
C ARG A 204 25.64 -14.74 20.71
N ALA A 205 24.75 -15.29 21.54
CA ALA A 205 24.79 -16.69 21.96
C ALA A 205 24.65 -17.64 20.76
N SER A 206 23.68 -17.39 19.86
CA SER A 206 23.52 -18.18 18.64
C SER A 206 24.77 -18.15 17.75
N THR A 207 25.46 -17.01 17.69
CA THR A 207 26.70 -16.85 16.91
C THR A 207 27.87 -17.60 17.57
N ALA A 208 27.99 -17.53 18.90
CA ALA A 208 29.01 -18.26 19.66
C ALA A 208 28.85 -19.79 19.56
N LEU A 209 27.63 -20.28 19.38
CA LEU A 209 27.31 -21.69 19.10
C LEU A 209 27.56 -22.10 17.65
N GLY A 210 28.13 -21.22 16.80
CA GLY A 210 28.48 -21.55 15.42
C GLY A 210 27.32 -21.54 14.42
N ALA A 211 26.21 -20.86 14.74
CA ALA A 211 25.08 -20.77 13.80
C ALA A 211 25.48 -20.03 12.51
N ARG A 212 25.07 -20.59 11.37
CA ARG A 212 25.29 -19.97 10.04
C ARG A 212 24.57 -18.61 9.95
N HIS A 213 25.11 -17.69 9.14
CA HIS A 213 24.52 -16.38 8.92
C HIS A 213 23.05 -16.43 8.50
N SER A 214 22.68 -17.35 7.61
CA SER A 214 21.28 -17.55 7.20
C SER A 214 20.37 -17.95 8.36
N HIS A 215 20.85 -18.81 9.26
CA HIS A 215 20.11 -19.16 10.48
C HIS A 215 19.88 -17.92 11.35
N ILE A 216 20.92 -17.11 11.58
CA ILE A 216 20.80 -15.90 12.40
C ILE A 216 19.82 -14.90 11.74
N LEU A 217 19.96 -14.65 10.45
CA LEU A 217 19.09 -13.73 9.71
C LEU A 217 17.62 -14.17 9.74
N PHE A 218 17.31 -15.40 9.34
CA PHE A 218 15.93 -15.85 9.16
C PHE A 218 15.26 -16.38 10.43
N LYS A 219 16.02 -16.87 11.41
CA LYS A 219 15.46 -17.44 12.66
C LYS A 219 15.59 -16.51 13.86
N GLN A 220 16.59 -15.62 13.88
CA GLN A 220 16.83 -14.75 15.04
C GLN A 220 16.45 -13.29 14.75
N ILE A 221 16.82 -12.73 13.60
CA ILE A 221 16.63 -11.30 13.32
C ILE A 221 15.28 -11.02 12.65
N LEU A 222 15.00 -11.63 11.50
CA LEU A 222 13.81 -11.35 10.70
C LEU A 222 12.48 -11.54 11.47
N PRO A 223 12.31 -12.59 12.30
CA PRO A 223 11.09 -12.73 13.10
C PRO A 223 10.89 -11.61 14.13
N ASN A 224 11.97 -10.96 14.57
CA ASN A 224 11.91 -9.81 15.49
C ASN A 224 11.64 -8.48 14.76
N LEU A 225 11.80 -8.43 13.44
CA LEU A 225 11.45 -7.27 12.60
C LEU A 225 10.00 -7.30 12.12
N SER A 226 9.26 -8.40 12.32
CA SER A 226 7.93 -8.59 11.73
C SER A 226 6.96 -7.46 12.09
N ALA A 227 7.00 -6.97 13.33
CA ALA A 227 6.16 -5.86 13.77
C ALA A 227 6.48 -4.56 12.99
N THR A 228 7.77 -4.27 12.79
CA THR A 228 8.19 -3.10 12.03
C THR A 228 7.86 -3.23 10.56
N ILE A 229 8.05 -4.40 9.96
CA ILE A 229 7.68 -4.67 8.57
C ILE A 229 6.18 -4.43 8.37
N VAL A 230 5.33 -4.94 9.27
CA VAL A 230 3.88 -4.77 9.21
C VAL A 230 3.45 -3.30 9.35
N VAL A 231 4.01 -2.57 10.32
CA VAL A 231 3.71 -1.14 10.53
C VAL A 231 4.14 -0.32 9.31
N PHE A 232 5.37 -0.50 8.84
CA PHE A 232 5.88 0.25 7.68
C PHE A 232 5.13 -0.08 6.40
N SER A 233 4.72 -1.34 6.20
CA SER A 233 3.87 -1.70 5.06
C SER A 233 2.59 -0.87 5.08
N THR A 234 1.93 -0.77 6.23
CA THR A 234 0.65 -0.05 6.35
C THR A 234 0.80 1.45 6.08
N ILE A 235 1.89 2.06 6.54
CA ILE A 235 2.21 3.49 6.28
C ILE A 235 2.61 3.72 4.82
N THR A 236 3.23 2.74 4.16
CA THR A 236 3.72 2.87 2.78
C THR A 236 2.61 2.75 1.74
N ILE A 237 1.59 1.93 2.00
CA ILE A 237 0.45 1.73 1.07
C ILE A 237 -0.19 3.05 0.61
N PRO A 238 -0.65 3.96 1.49
CA PRO A 238 -1.30 5.19 1.04
C PRO A 238 -0.36 6.08 0.22
N ALA A 239 0.94 6.13 0.56
CA ALA A 239 1.93 6.88 -0.22
C ALA A 239 2.14 6.31 -1.63
N THR A 240 2.14 4.98 -1.77
CA THR A 240 2.26 4.31 -3.09
C THR A 240 1.00 4.43 -3.94
N ILE A 241 -0.19 4.35 -3.33
CA ILE A 241 -1.47 4.64 -3.98
C ILE A 241 -1.48 6.10 -4.46
N GLY A 242 -1.07 7.04 -3.61
CA GLY A 242 -0.96 8.45 -3.98
C GLY A 242 0.04 8.70 -5.13
N SER A 243 1.13 7.96 -5.16
CA SER A 243 2.14 8.04 -6.22
C SER A 243 1.61 7.50 -7.56
N GLU A 244 0.86 6.40 -7.55
CA GLU A 244 0.13 5.91 -8.74
C GLU A 244 -0.85 6.96 -9.23
N ALA A 245 -1.67 7.49 -8.31
CA ALA A 245 -2.68 8.48 -8.66
C ALA A 245 -2.05 9.74 -9.26
N ALA A 246 -0.93 10.21 -8.71
CA ALA A 246 -0.20 11.36 -9.23
C ALA A 246 0.36 11.11 -10.64
N LEU A 247 0.95 9.94 -10.90
CA LEU A 247 1.47 9.61 -12.24
C LEU A 247 0.35 9.46 -13.27
N SER A 248 -0.76 8.82 -12.89
CA SER A 248 -1.96 8.67 -13.73
C SER A 248 -2.64 10.02 -13.99
N PHE A 249 -2.69 10.91 -12.99
CA PHE A 249 -3.16 12.29 -13.12
C PHE A 249 -2.32 13.09 -14.12
N LEU A 250 -1.00 12.92 -14.09
CA LEU A 250 -0.06 13.56 -15.02
C LEU A 250 -0.05 12.92 -16.42
N GLY A 251 -0.90 11.92 -16.69
CA GLY A 251 -1.04 11.30 -18.01
C GLY A 251 0.06 10.31 -18.40
N VAL A 252 0.98 9.99 -17.49
CA VAL A 252 2.10 9.04 -17.72
C VAL A 252 1.95 7.72 -16.98
N GLY A 253 0.87 7.58 -16.21
CA GLY A 253 0.55 6.38 -15.45
C GLY A 253 -0.30 5.39 -16.23
N VAL A 254 -1.45 5.04 -15.66
CA VAL A 254 -2.41 4.13 -16.30
C VAL A 254 -3.02 4.83 -17.52
N ALA A 255 -2.88 4.22 -18.68
CA ALA A 255 -3.40 4.75 -19.93
C ALA A 255 -4.86 4.31 -20.18
N PRO A 256 -5.70 5.17 -20.77
CA PRO A 256 -6.99 4.77 -21.30
C PRO A 256 -6.87 3.57 -22.25
N PRO A 257 -7.88 2.68 -22.30
CA PRO A 257 -9.18 2.78 -21.63
C PRO A 257 -9.19 2.21 -20.20
N THR A 258 -8.04 1.83 -19.63
CA THR A 258 -7.97 1.20 -18.31
C THR A 258 -8.38 2.18 -17.20
N PRO A 259 -9.39 1.87 -16.36
CA PRO A 259 -9.79 2.75 -15.27
C PRO A 259 -8.74 2.84 -14.16
N SER A 260 -8.45 4.06 -13.68
CA SER A 260 -7.73 4.32 -12.43
C SER A 260 -8.24 5.62 -11.81
N TRP A 261 -8.20 5.73 -10.48
CA TRP A 261 -8.71 6.93 -9.80
C TRP A 261 -7.91 8.18 -10.18
N GLY A 262 -6.58 8.08 -10.24
CA GLY A 262 -5.74 9.21 -10.63
C GLY A 262 -6.02 9.73 -12.03
N ARG A 263 -6.28 8.82 -12.99
CA ARG A 263 -6.62 9.20 -14.36
C ARG A 263 -7.97 9.93 -14.41
N SER A 264 -8.99 9.36 -13.77
CA SER A 264 -10.33 9.98 -13.71
C SER A 264 -10.31 11.35 -13.02
N ILE A 265 -9.53 11.50 -11.95
CA ILE A 265 -9.33 12.79 -11.30
C ILE A 265 -8.69 13.79 -12.27
N GLY A 266 -7.66 13.37 -13.01
CA GLY A 266 -6.99 14.22 -14.01
C GLY A 266 -7.92 14.70 -15.12
N ASP A 267 -8.74 13.80 -15.66
CA ASP A 267 -9.75 14.15 -16.66
C ASP A 267 -10.85 15.05 -16.10
N ALA A 268 -11.25 14.85 -14.84
CA ALA A 268 -12.33 15.61 -14.24
C ALA A 268 -11.98 17.07 -13.92
N VAL A 269 -10.70 17.42 -13.81
CA VAL A 269 -10.27 18.81 -13.51
C VAL A 269 -10.77 19.80 -14.56
N THR A 270 -10.71 19.45 -15.84
CA THR A 270 -11.16 20.33 -16.94
C THR A 270 -12.68 20.45 -17.02
N TRP A 271 -13.41 19.53 -16.39
CA TRP A 271 -14.87 19.45 -16.39
C TRP A 271 -15.51 19.89 -15.08
N PHE A 272 -14.72 20.32 -14.08
CA PHE A 272 -15.21 20.58 -12.72
C PHE A 272 -16.34 21.62 -12.67
N SER A 273 -16.27 22.66 -13.51
CA SER A 273 -17.30 23.71 -13.56
C SER A 273 -18.63 23.25 -14.16
N VAL A 274 -18.62 22.16 -14.93
CA VAL A 274 -19.80 21.64 -15.65
C VAL A 274 -20.36 20.40 -14.95
N THR A 275 -19.49 19.49 -14.53
CA THR A 275 -19.86 18.19 -13.96
C THR A 275 -18.95 17.88 -12.75
N PRO A 276 -19.16 18.55 -11.61
CA PRO A 276 -18.30 18.40 -10.44
C PRO A 276 -18.30 16.96 -9.90
N MET A 277 -19.40 16.22 -10.08
CA MET A 277 -19.51 14.82 -9.66
C MET A 277 -18.48 13.91 -10.33
N TYR A 278 -18.03 14.25 -11.53
CA TYR A 278 -16.98 13.51 -12.22
C TYR A 278 -15.66 13.50 -11.43
N LEU A 279 -15.38 14.57 -10.68
CA LEU A 279 -14.24 14.65 -9.77
C LEU A 279 -14.54 14.03 -8.40
N VAL A 280 -15.74 14.29 -7.86
CA VAL A 280 -16.10 13.93 -6.48
C VAL A 280 -16.05 12.43 -6.25
N PHE A 281 -16.59 11.60 -7.14
CA PHE A 281 -16.63 10.15 -6.91
C PHE A 281 -15.24 9.48 -6.88
N PRO A 282 -14.37 9.62 -7.91
CA PRO A 282 -13.02 9.05 -7.85
C PRO A 282 -12.15 9.73 -6.78
N GLY A 283 -12.32 11.03 -6.55
CA GLY A 283 -11.63 11.77 -5.50
C GLY A 283 -11.99 11.30 -4.10
N ALA A 284 -13.27 11.07 -3.83
CA ALA A 284 -13.75 10.53 -2.56
C ALA A 284 -13.24 9.11 -2.33
N ALA A 285 -13.26 8.26 -3.36
CA ALA A 285 -12.71 6.91 -3.27
C ALA A 285 -11.24 6.91 -2.86
N LEU A 286 -10.41 7.73 -3.54
CA LEU A 286 -9.00 7.91 -3.22
C LEU A 286 -8.77 8.51 -1.82
N PHE A 287 -9.59 9.48 -1.42
CA PHE A 287 -9.51 10.09 -0.09
C PHE A 287 -9.82 9.09 1.03
N PHE A 288 -10.94 8.38 0.94
CA PHE A 288 -11.38 7.48 2.01
C PHE A 288 -10.43 6.30 2.19
N ILE A 289 -9.93 5.71 1.10
CA ILE A 289 -9.00 4.57 1.20
C ILE A 289 -7.63 4.98 1.75
N THR A 290 -7.10 6.14 1.35
CA THR A 290 -5.82 6.64 1.88
C THR A 290 -5.95 7.03 3.36
N LEU A 291 -7.04 7.70 3.73
CA LEU A 291 -7.37 7.98 5.13
C LEU A 291 -7.49 6.69 5.95
N ALA A 292 -8.18 5.68 5.42
CA ALA A 292 -8.38 4.42 6.10
C ALA A 292 -7.07 3.69 6.39
N PHE A 293 -6.15 3.62 5.42
CA PHE A 293 -4.82 3.05 5.63
C PHE A 293 -3.98 3.85 6.64
N ASN A 294 -4.03 5.19 6.61
CA ASN A 294 -3.32 6.02 7.58
C ASN A 294 -3.81 5.76 9.01
N VAL A 295 -5.12 5.86 9.24
CA VAL A 295 -5.74 5.67 10.56
C VAL A 295 -5.53 4.23 11.06
N PHE A 296 -5.69 3.23 10.19
CA PHE A 296 -5.42 1.84 10.55
C PHE A 296 -3.94 1.62 10.90
N GLY A 297 -3.01 2.25 10.15
CA GLY A 297 -1.57 2.18 10.40
C GLY A 297 -1.17 2.74 11.76
N ASP A 298 -1.77 3.86 12.17
CA ASP A 298 -1.53 4.46 13.48
C ASP A 298 -2.02 3.55 14.61
N GLY A 299 -3.26 3.04 14.52
CA GLY A 299 -3.79 2.10 15.52
C GLY A 299 -2.99 0.79 15.58
N LEU A 300 -2.50 0.30 14.44
CA LEU A 300 -1.64 -0.89 14.37
C LEU A 300 -0.27 -0.65 15.01
N ARG A 301 0.31 0.53 14.79
CA ARG A 301 1.55 0.96 15.44
C ARG A 301 1.37 1.03 16.96
N ASP A 302 0.31 1.65 17.43
CA ASP A 302 0.02 1.78 18.87
C ASP A 302 -0.22 0.44 19.55
N ALA A 303 -0.94 -0.47 18.88
CA ALA A 303 -1.20 -1.80 19.41
C ALA A 303 0.07 -2.68 19.47
N LEU A 304 1.04 -2.42 18.58
CA LEU A 304 2.33 -3.11 18.52
C LEU A 304 3.42 -2.46 19.41
N ASP A 305 3.25 -1.21 19.86
CA ASP A 305 4.22 -0.54 20.74
C ASP A 305 4.30 -1.23 22.12
N PRO A 306 5.47 -1.77 22.51
CA PRO A 306 5.68 -2.39 23.82
C PRO A 306 5.56 -1.42 25.00
N ARG A 307 5.73 -0.10 24.82
CA ARG A 307 5.68 0.90 25.91
C ARG A 307 4.28 1.16 26.45
N SER A 308 3.24 0.82 25.68
CA SER A 308 1.84 0.82 26.15
C SER A 308 1.57 -0.15 27.31
N ARG A 309 2.53 -1.04 27.64
CA ARG A 309 2.41 -2.05 28.70
C ARG A 309 2.59 -1.51 30.12
N GLY A 310 3.04 -0.25 30.29
CA GLY A 310 3.51 0.26 31.60
C GLY A 310 2.69 1.36 32.27
N VAL A 311 1.62 1.88 31.67
CA VAL A 311 0.85 3.00 32.26
C VAL A 311 -0.63 2.65 32.27
N ARG A 312 -1.03 1.86 33.27
CA ARG A 312 -2.38 1.71 33.83
C ARG A 312 -2.28 0.63 34.91
N SER A 313 -1.67 0.98 36.04
CA SER A 313 -1.91 0.35 37.34
C SER A 313 -2.93 1.21 38.07
#